data_AF-A0A8S1IRG7-F1
#
_entry.id   AF-A0A8S1IRG7-F1
#
_cell.length_a   1.000
_cell.length_b   1.000
_cell.length_c   1.000
_cell.angle_alpha   90.00
_cell.angle_beta   90.00
_cell.angle_gamma   90.00
#
_symmetry.space_group_name_H-M   'P 1'
#
loop_
_entity.id
_entity.type
_entity.pdbx_description
1 polymer ?
#
loop_
_entity_poly.entity_id
_entity_poly.type
_entity_poly.pdbx_seq_one_letter_code
_entity_poly.pdbx_strand_id
1 'polypeptide(L)'
;MSGNVVLPRHVLKWLLGLDLSHPVKNIRRDFSNGFLVAEILSRYFPSDVQMHSFENVSSIERKKSNWHILEAFFKKHLFEVDISHIDDVMNCRAEATSDFLCKLHEALHCVQPPSR
;
A
#
# COMPACT_ATOMS: atom_id res chain seq x y z
N MET A 1 3.68 -16.06 -17.97
CA MET A 1 4.44 -16.43 -16.75
C MET A 1 3.74 -15.81 -15.56
N SER A 2 2.90 -16.56 -14.86
CA SER A 2 2.23 -16.09 -13.65
C SER A 2 3.21 -16.20 -12.48
N GLY A 3 4.14 -15.26 -12.38
CA GLY A 3 5.02 -15.18 -11.22
C GLY A 3 4.17 -14.93 -9.98
N ASN A 4 4.16 -15.86 -9.03
CA ASN A 4 3.64 -15.58 -7.71
C ASN A 4 4.51 -14.49 -7.10
N VAL A 5 3.90 -13.43 -6.58
CA VAL A 5 4.67 -12.42 -5.82
C VAL A 5 5.16 -13.08 -4.54
N VAL A 6 6.47 -13.04 -4.33
CA VAL A 6 7.10 -13.56 -3.12
C VAL A 6 7.46 -12.36 -2.23
N LEU A 7 6.75 -12.22 -1.12
CA LEU A 7 7.10 -11.24 -0.08
C LEU A 7 8.15 -11.83 0.87
N PRO A 8 9.11 -11.02 1.37
CA PRO A 8 9.94 -11.43 2.48
C PRO A 8 9.09 -11.85 3.68
N ARG A 9 9.54 -12.87 4.41
CA ARG A 9 8.77 -13.48 5.52
C ARG A 9 8.33 -12.46 6.58
N HIS A 10 9.17 -11.46 6.87
CA HIS A 10 8.85 -10.44 7.87
C HIS A 10 7.76 -9.48 7.40
N VAL A 11 7.79 -9.04 6.13
CA VAL A 11 6.74 -8.23 5.50
C VAL A 11 5.42 -9.00 5.44
N LEU A 12 5.46 -10.28 5.10
CA LEU A 12 4.26 -11.13 5.10
C LEU A 12 3.65 -11.25 6.50
N LYS A 13 4.47 -11.50 7.52
CA LYS A 13 4.00 -11.55 8.93
C LYS A 13 3.41 -10.23 9.38
N TRP A 14 4.04 -9.12 9.00
CA TRP A 14 3.54 -7.78 9.28
C TRP A 14 2.15 -7.59 8.66
N LEU A 15 1.99 -7.82 7.35
CA LEU A 15 0.70 -7.68 6.68
C LEU A 15 -0.40 -8.56 7.29
N LEU A 16 -0.08 -9.81 7.63
CA LEU A 16 -1.03 -10.72 8.29
C LEU A 16 -1.41 -10.23 9.69
N GLY A 17 -0.49 -9.59 10.41
CA GLY A 17 -0.72 -9.03 11.74
C GLY A 17 -1.54 -7.74 11.75
N LEU A 18 -1.73 -7.09 10.60
CA LEU A 18 -2.52 -5.86 10.51
C LEU A 18 -4.03 -6.11 10.53
N ASP A 19 -4.51 -7.34 10.30
CA ASP A 19 -5.94 -7.66 10.23
C ASP A 19 -6.71 -6.67 9.33
N LEU A 20 -6.33 -6.67 8.05
CA LEU A 20 -6.94 -5.78 7.04
C LEU A 20 -8.39 -6.19 6.78
N SER A 21 -9.23 -5.20 6.49
CA SER A 21 -10.66 -5.35 6.24
C SER A 21 -11.00 -6.32 5.11
N HIS A 22 -10.06 -6.53 4.17
CA HIS A 22 -10.21 -7.47 3.07
C HIS A 22 -9.08 -8.50 3.03
N PRO A 23 -9.41 -9.78 2.75
CA PRO A 23 -8.40 -10.82 2.63
C PRO A 23 -7.52 -10.59 1.41
N VAL A 24 -6.20 -10.53 1.62
CA VAL A 24 -5.21 -10.43 0.54
C VAL A 24 -5.04 -11.81 -0.11
N LYS A 25 -5.63 -11.99 -1.30
CA LYS A 25 -5.56 -13.25 -2.08
C LYS A 25 -4.55 -13.14 -3.23
N ASN A 26 -4.45 -11.95 -3.83
CA ASN A 26 -3.52 -11.65 -4.90
C ASN A 26 -2.86 -10.31 -4.61
N ILE A 27 -1.66 -10.34 -4.05
CA ILE A 27 -0.91 -9.15 -3.61
C ILE A 27 -0.87 -8.08 -4.70
N ARG A 28 -0.56 -8.41 -5.96
CA ARG A 28 -0.51 -7.38 -7.02
C ARG A 28 -1.86 -6.71 -7.24
N ARG A 29 -2.90 -7.53 -7.44
CA ARG A 29 -4.22 -7.02 -7.80
C ARG A 29 -4.84 -6.26 -6.65
N ASP A 30 -4.77 -6.82 -5.44
CA ASP A 30 -5.48 -6.32 -4.28
C ASP A 30 -4.86 -5.01 -3.77
N PHE A 31 -3.55 -4.77 -4.01
CA PHE A 31 -2.89 -3.49 -3.72
C PHE A 31 -2.92 -2.48 -4.89
N SER A 32 -3.23 -2.91 -6.12
CA SER A 32 -3.17 -2.04 -7.31
C SER A 32 -4.10 -0.82 -7.28
N ASN A 33 -5.16 -0.84 -6.47
CA ASN A 33 -6.10 0.26 -6.37
C ASN A 33 -5.79 1.25 -5.24
N GLY A 34 -4.74 1.01 -4.45
CA GLY A 34 -4.35 1.87 -3.33
C GLY A 34 -5.25 1.79 -2.09
N PHE A 35 -6.39 1.10 -2.11
CA PHE A 35 -7.30 1.04 -0.96
C PHE A 35 -6.65 0.36 0.26
N LEU A 36 -6.03 -0.81 0.04
CA LEU A 36 -5.31 -1.50 1.12
C LEU A 36 -4.07 -0.73 1.60
N VAL A 37 -3.44 0.05 0.71
CA VAL A 37 -2.33 0.93 1.11
C VAL A 37 -2.84 2.02 2.06
N ALA A 38 -3.97 2.66 1.71
CA ALA A 38 -4.62 3.63 2.58
C ALA A 38 -5.04 3.00 3.91
N GLU A 39 -5.58 1.79 3.91
CA GLU A 39 -5.95 1.09 5.13
C GLU A 39 -4.73 0.87 6.04
N ILE A 40 -3.62 0.38 5.49
CA ILE A 40 -2.36 0.24 6.23
C ILE A 40 -1.97 1.58 6.84
N LEU A 41 -1.87 2.65 6.03
CA LEU A 41 -1.45 3.97 6.50
C LEU A 41 -2.40 4.54 7.57
N SER A 42 -3.71 4.27 7.49
CA SER A 42 -4.69 4.71 8.49
C SER A 42 -4.47 4.12 9.88
N ARG A 43 -3.82 2.95 9.98
CA ARG A 43 -3.45 2.36 11.28
C ARG A 43 -2.29 3.10 11.94
N TYR A 44 -1.40 3.70 11.14
CA TYR A 44 -0.23 4.43 11.63
C TYR A 44 -0.49 5.94 11.76
N PHE A 45 -1.35 6.49 10.89
CA PHE A 45 -1.66 7.92 10.79
C PHE A 45 -3.18 8.15 10.72
N PRO A 46 -3.94 7.77 11.77
CA PRO A 46 -5.41 7.84 11.75
C PRO A 46 -5.97 9.27 11.58
N SER A 47 -5.19 10.29 11.94
CA SER A 47 -5.57 11.69 11.74
C SER A 47 -5.35 12.18 10.30
N ASP A 48 -4.44 11.56 9.56
CA ASP A 48 -4.04 12.00 8.22
C ASP A 48 -4.72 11.19 7.11
N VAL A 49 -5.14 9.96 7.40
CA VAL A 49 -5.77 9.08 6.41
C VAL A 49 -7.23 8.83 6.77
N GLN A 50 -8.11 9.38 5.94
CA GLN A 50 -9.54 9.26 6.08
C GLN A 50 -10.08 8.16 5.14
N MET A 51 -10.37 6.96 5.66
CA MET A 51 -10.76 5.81 4.84
C MET A 51 -12.02 6.03 3.98
N HIS A 52 -12.91 6.95 4.37
CA HIS A 52 -14.10 7.30 3.59
C HIS A 52 -13.78 8.04 2.27
N SER A 53 -12.54 8.52 2.10
CA SER A 53 -12.05 9.13 0.86
C SER A 53 -11.54 8.11 -0.16
N PHE A 54 -11.50 6.82 0.20
CA PHE A 54 -10.95 5.76 -0.64
C PHE A 54 -12.02 4.74 -1.04
N GLU A 55 -11.98 4.32 -2.30
CA GLU A 55 -12.93 3.32 -2.83
C GLU A 55 -12.21 2.01 -3.16
N ASN A 56 -12.70 0.88 -2.64
CA ASN A 56 -12.17 -0.44 -3.00
C ASN A 56 -12.81 -0.94 -4.30
N VAL A 57 -12.32 -0.43 -5.43
CA VAL A 57 -12.88 -0.70 -6.76
C VAL A 57 -11.80 -1.04 -7.79
N SER A 58 -12.23 -1.53 -8.96
CA SER A 58 -11.35 -1.90 -10.08
C SER A 58 -11.26 -0.85 -11.19
N SER A 59 -12.12 0.18 -11.17
CA SER A 59 -12.16 1.26 -12.17
C SER A 59 -10.84 2.04 -12.19
N ILE A 60 -10.22 2.18 -13.38
CA ILE A 60 -8.95 2.89 -13.57
C ILE A 60 -9.02 4.32 -13.03
N GLU A 61 -10.11 5.03 -13.30
CA GLU A 61 -10.30 6.41 -12.84
C GLU A 61 -10.26 6.50 -11.31
N ARG A 62 -11.00 5.59 -10.64
CA ARG A 62 -11.06 5.55 -9.18
C ARG A 62 -9.75 5.07 -8.55
N LYS A 63 -9.02 4.16 -9.20
CA LYS A 63 -7.66 3.80 -8.79
C LYS A 63 -6.76 5.03 -8.78
N LYS A 64 -6.79 5.83 -9.86
CA LYS A 64 -6.02 7.07 -9.95
C LYS A 64 -6.41 8.07 -8.86
N SER A 65 -7.70 8.22 -8.55
CA SER A 65 -8.15 9.07 -7.44
C SER A 65 -7.57 8.62 -6.09
N ASN A 66 -7.62 7.31 -5.77
CA ASN A 66 -7.02 6.79 -4.55
C ASN A 66 -5.51 7.07 -4.49
N TRP A 67 -4.78 6.77 -5.58
CA TRP A 67 -3.34 7.01 -5.65
C TRP A 67 -2.96 8.49 -5.56
N HIS A 68 -3.79 9.39 -6.10
CA HIS A 68 -3.55 10.83 -5.98
C HIS A 68 -3.59 11.31 -4.51
N ILE A 69 -4.52 10.77 -3.71
CA ILE A 69 -4.58 11.08 -2.27
C ILE A 69 -3.35 10.52 -1.56
N LEU A 70 -2.93 9.29 -1.90
CA LEU A 70 -1.73 8.66 -1.35
C LEU A 70 -0.44 9.42 -1.70
N GLU A 71 -0.33 9.95 -2.92
CA GLU A 71 0.81 10.77 -3.33
C GLU A 71 0.94 12.04 -2.48
N ALA A 72 -0.18 12.70 -2.18
CA ALA A 72 -0.19 13.86 -1.29
C ALA A 72 0.26 13.48 0.13
N PHE A 73 -0.18 12.32 0.62
CA PHE A 73 0.27 11.77 1.90
C PHE A 73 1.79 11.49 1.89
N PHE A 74 2.32 10.79 0.88
CA PHE A 74 3.74 10.45 0.80
C PHE A 74 4.62 11.71 0.75
N LYS A 75 4.21 12.73 -0.01
CA LYS A 75 4.89 14.03 -0.04
C LYS A 75 4.88 14.72 1.33
N LYS A 76 3.74 14.70 2.04
CA LYS A 76 3.61 15.31 3.37
C LYS A 76 4.52 14.64 4.40
N HIS A 77 4.63 13.32 4.37
CA HIS A 77 5.41 12.53 5.34
C HIS A 77 6.84 12.22 4.87
N LEU A 78 7.27 12.80 3.74
CA LEU A 78 8.60 12.59 3.15
C LEU A 78 8.91 11.10 2.89
N PHE A 79 7.89 10.32 2.51
CA PHE A 79 8.10 8.96 2.06
C PHE A 79 8.61 8.97 0.62
N GLU A 80 9.81 8.43 0.42
CA GLU A 80 10.46 8.33 -0.88
C GLU A 80 9.78 7.24 -1.72
N VAL A 81 8.68 7.62 -2.38
CA VAL A 81 7.96 6.77 -3.34
C VAL A 81 7.89 7.50 -4.68
N ASP A 82 8.54 6.94 -5.69
CA ASP A 82 8.52 7.48 -7.05
C ASP A 82 7.16 7.28 -7.72
N ILE A 83 6.72 8.26 -8.50
CA ILE A 83 5.48 8.20 -9.29
C ILE A 83 5.52 7.01 -10.27
N SER A 84 6.68 6.72 -10.86
CA SER A 84 6.86 5.56 -11.74
C SER A 84 6.62 4.24 -11.01
N HIS A 85 7.00 4.16 -9.73
CA HIS A 85 6.77 2.97 -8.91
C HIS A 85 5.28 2.80 -8.57
N ILE A 86 4.58 3.90 -8.28
CA ILE A 86 3.12 3.91 -8.10
C ILE A 86 2.42 3.41 -9.38
N ASP A 87 2.83 3.92 -10.54
CA ASP A 87 2.31 3.48 -11.83
C ASP A 87 2.55 1.97 -12.05
N ASP A 88 3.72 1.47 -11.69
CA ASP A 88 4.04 0.04 -11.79
C ASP A 88 3.16 -0.82 -10.87
N VAL A 89 2.90 -0.37 -9.64
CA VAL A 89 1.98 -1.04 -8.70
C VAL A 89 0.54 -1.01 -9.23
N MET A 90 0.08 0.15 -9.71
CA MET A 90 -1.27 0.32 -10.27
C MET A 90 -1.50 -0.58 -11.48
N ASN A 91 -0.47 -0.79 -12.31
CA ASN A 91 -0.50 -1.66 -13.48
C ASN A 91 -0.17 -3.13 -13.18
N CYS A 92 -0.05 -3.51 -11.91
CA CYS A 92 0.26 -4.88 -11.48
C CYS A 92 1.55 -5.44 -12.12
N ARG A 93 2.57 -4.58 -12.36
CA ARG A 93 3.85 -5.05 -12.90
C ARG A 93 4.51 -6.04 -11.92
N ALA A 94 5.25 -7.00 -12.46
CA ALA A 94 5.93 -8.02 -11.67
C ALA A 94 6.89 -7.35 -10.67
N GLU A 95 6.96 -7.89 -9.45
CA GLU A 95 7.79 -7.40 -8.34
C GLU A 95 7.53 -5.98 -7.81
N ALA A 96 6.88 -5.10 -8.57
CA ALA A 96 6.62 -3.72 -8.16
C ALA A 96 5.88 -3.61 -6.82
N THR A 97 4.82 -4.40 -6.63
CA THR A 97 4.06 -4.43 -5.37
C THR A 97 4.90 -5.01 -4.22
N SER A 98 5.77 -5.97 -4.48
CA SER A 98 6.65 -6.54 -3.45
C SER A 98 7.63 -5.50 -2.93
N ASP A 99 8.34 -4.86 -3.86
CA ASP A 99 9.29 -3.77 -3.57
C ASP A 99 8.62 -2.61 -2.85
N PHE A 100 7.42 -2.20 -3.31
CA PHE A 100 6.64 -1.15 -2.67
C PHE A 100 6.29 -1.49 -1.22
N LEU A 101 5.84 -2.72 -0.95
CA LEU A 101 5.47 -3.15 0.41
C LEU A 101 6.68 -3.27 1.33
N CYS A 102 7.85 -3.66 0.80
CA CYS A 102 9.11 -3.64 1.56
C CYS A 102 9.49 -2.21 1.95
N LYS A 103 9.50 -1.28 1.00
CA LYS A 103 9.80 0.14 1.26
C LYS A 103 8.81 0.77 2.23
N LEU A 104 7.52 0.47 2.07
CA LEU A 104 6.48 0.96 2.96
C LEU A 104 6.67 0.40 4.39
N HIS A 105 6.94 -0.89 4.52
CA HIS A 105 7.24 -1.51 5.81
C HIS A 105 8.46 -0.84 6.48
N GLU A 106 9.56 -0.66 5.74
CA GLU A 106 10.77 0.01 6.24
C GLU A 106 10.48 1.44 6.69
N ALA A 107 9.81 2.24 5.85
CA ALA A 107 9.45 3.62 6.17
C ALA A 107 8.60 3.71 7.45
N LEU A 108 7.59 2.84 7.58
CA LEU A 108 6.71 2.82 8.76
C LEU A 108 7.43 2.41 10.05
N HIS A 109 8.42 1.52 9.98
CA HIS A 109 9.14 1.06 11.18
C HIS A 109 10.35 1.93 11.53
N CYS A 110 10.89 2.70 10.58
CA CYS A 110 11.87 3.76 10.86
C CYS A 110 11.24 4.95 11.60
N VAL A 111 9.93 5.18 11.44
CA VAL A 111 9.18 6.31 12.05
C VAL A 111 8.67 5.99 13.49
N GLN A 112 9.03 4.83 14.05
CA GLN A 112 8.58 4.19 15.30
C GLN A 112 7.39 3.21 15.15
N PRO A 113 7.44 2.02 15.81
CA PRO A 113 6.32 1.10 15.81
C PRO A 113 5.13 1.68 16.61
N PRO A 114 3.87 1.37 16.23
CA PRO A 114 2.73 1.68 17.09
C PRO A 114 2.94 0.95 18.41
N SER A 115 3.00 1.71 19.50
CA SER A 115 2.91 1.20 20.85
C SER A 115 1.70 0.26 20.92
N ARG A 116 1.97 -1.02 21.21
CA ARG A 116 0.94 -2.03 21.45
C ARG A 116 -0.03 -1.60 22.54
#